data_AF-A0A1V3WG79-F1
#
_entry.id   AF-A0A1V3WG79-F1
#
_cell.length_a   1.000
_cell.length_b   1.000
_cell.length_c   1.000
_cell.angle_alpha   90.00
_cell.angle_beta   90.00
_cell.angle_gamma   90.00
#
_symmetry.space_group_name_H-M   'P 1'
#
loop_
_entity.id
_entity.type
_entity.pdbx_description
1 polymer ?
#
loop_
_entity_poly.entity_id
_entity_poly.type
_entity_poly.pdbx_seq_one_letter_code
_entity_poly.pdbx_strand_id
1 'polypeptide(L)'
;MSFVLTPEMLTTAAQDLAAMHSTLGEVSVTAAGPTTALAAAAEDEVSAGIAALFGAFGREYQIVSSQAQAFHERFVNLLNAGASAYCSAEAANVSSFTAAASVNTDPYQNLIANTTGNLQRISNTWTNKTAPSLLRRSPATRS
;
A
#
# COMPACT_ATOMS: atom_id res chain seq x y z
N MET A 1 -1.27 2.92 -24.22
CA MET A 1 -1.79 1.91 -23.28
C MET A 1 -1.07 2.10 -21.96
N SER A 2 -1.75 2.56 -20.91
CA SER A 2 -1.19 2.61 -19.55
C SER A 2 -1.43 1.24 -18.92
N PHE A 3 -0.37 0.57 -18.50
CA PHE A 3 -0.46 -0.61 -17.65
C PHE A 3 -0.62 -0.11 -16.21
N VAL A 4 -1.78 -0.33 -15.61
CA VAL A 4 -2.04 0.02 -14.22
C VAL A 4 -1.58 -1.15 -13.36
N LEU A 5 -0.41 -1.00 -12.72
CA LEU A 5 0.01 -1.87 -11.63
C LEU A 5 -0.70 -1.43 -10.35
N THR A 6 -1.49 -2.31 -9.74
CA THR A 6 -2.04 -2.05 -8.40
C THR A 6 -1.18 -2.69 -7.32
N PRO A 7 -1.20 -2.17 -6.08
CA PRO A 7 -0.44 -2.75 -4.97
C PRO A 7 -0.79 -4.22 -4.69
N GLU A 8 -2.02 -4.64 -4.95
CA GLU A 8 -2.47 -6.03 -4.80
C GLU A 8 -1.77 -6.96 -5.80
N MET A 9 -1.62 -6.54 -7.06
CA MET A 9 -0.88 -7.32 -8.06
C MET A 9 0.58 -7.52 -7.64
N LEU A 10 1.18 -6.48 -7.03
CA LEU A 10 2.55 -6.53 -6.55
C LEU A 10 2.72 -7.48 -5.35
N THR A 11 1.73 -7.50 -4.47
CA THR A 11 1.68 -8.40 -3.32
C THR A 11 1.53 -9.86 -3.77
N THR A 12 0.64 -10.14 -4.73
CA THR A 12 0.49 -11.47 -5.33
C THR A 12 1.79 -11.93 -6.00
N ALA A 13 2.42 -11.06 -6.79
CA ALA A 13 3.70 -11.37 -7.43
C ALA A 13 4.81 -11.68 -6.39
N ALA A 14 4.85 -10.95 -5.28
CA ALA A 14 5.79 -11.23 -4.19
C ALA A 14 5.55 -12.60 -3.54
N GLN A 15 4.29 -13.01 -3.39
CA GLN A 15 3.93 -14.33 -2.87
C GLN A 15 4.35 -15.45 -3.84
N ASP A 16 4.07 -15.28 -5.14
CA ASP A 16 4.47 -16.25 -6.17
C ASP A 16 6.01 -16.42 -6.20
N LEU A 17 6.75 -15.31 -6.12
CA LEU A 17 8.20 -15.34 -6.05
C LEU A 17 8.72 -16.01 -4.78
N ALA A 18 8.06 -15.82 -3.63
CA ALA A 18 8.42 -16.51 -2.40
C ALA A 18 8.18 -18.03 -2.51
N ALA A 19 7.09 -18.44 -3.15
CA ALA A 19 6.83 -19.86 -3.44
C ALA A 19 7.90 -20.45 -4.37
N MET A 20 8.28 -19.73 -5.44
CA MET A 20 9.38 -20.14 -6.32
C MET A 20 10.70 -20.27 -5.57
N HIS A 21 11.00 -19.35 -4.65
CA HIS A 21 12.19 -19.44 -3.81
C HIS A 21 12.24 -20.72 -2.98
N SER A 22 11.13 -21.08 -2.35
CA SER A 22 11.00 -22.31 -1.57
C SER A 22 11.28 -23.54 -2.43
N THR A 23 10.62 -23.64 -3.58
CA THR A 23 10.80 -24.76 -4.53
C THR A 23 12.24 -24.85 -5.02
N LEU A 24 12.87 -23.71 -5.35
CA LEU A 24 14.28 -23.68 -5.78
C LEU A 24 15.22 -24.08 -4.64
N GLY A 25 14.90 -23.74 -3.39
CA GLY A 25 15.58 -24.22 -2.19
C GLY A 25 15.59 -25.74 -2.09
N GLU A 26 14.42 -26.35 -2.18
CA GLU A 26 14.26 -27.81 -2.13
C GLU A 26 14.99 -28.53 -3.26
N VAL A 27 14.88 -28.00 -4.49
CA VAL A 27 15.58 -28.54 -5.66
C VAL A 27 17.10 -28.43 -5.49
N SER A 28 17.60 -27.29 -5.00
CA SER A 28 19.03 -27.08 -4.82
C SER A 28 19.62 -28.06 -3.81
N VAL A 29 18.93 -28.29 -2.69
CA VAL A 29 19.31 -29.28 -1.68
C VAL A 29 19.28 -30.70 -2.24
N THR A 30 18.22 -31.05 -2.97
CA THR A 30 18.06 -32.39 -3.58
C THR A 30 19.14 -32.67 -4.63
N ALA A 31 19.52 -31.64 -5.40
CA ALA A 31 20.55 -31.75 -6.43
C ALA A 31 21.98 -31.74 -5.87
N ALA A 32 22.19 -31.25 -4.64
CA ALA A 32 23.53 -31.07 -4.08
C ALA A 32 24.33 -32.39 -4.01
N GLY A 33 23.74 -33.45 -3.47
CA GLY A 33 24.37 -34.78 -3.40
C GLY A 33 24.80 -35.33 -4.76
N PRO A 34 23.85 -35.57 -5.70
CA PRO A 34 24.17 -36.20 -6.98
C PRO A 34 25.10 -35.36 -7.88
N THR A 35 25.20 -34.05 -7.67
CA THR A 35 26.08 -33.17 -8.47
C THR A 35 27.45 -32.94 -7.85
N THR A 36 27.63 -33.13 -6.54
CA THR A 36 28.91 -32.89 -5.84
C THR A 36 29.69 -34.16 -5.54
N ALA A 37 29.01 -35.31 -5.48
CA ALA A 37 29.56 -36.62 -5.15
C ALA A 37 29.39 -37.61 -6.32
N LEU A 38 29.69 -37.17 -7.54
CA LEU A 38 29.64 -38.02 -8.72
C LEU A 38 30.68 -39.16 -8.63
N ALA A 39 30.25 -40.39 -8.86
CA ALA A 39 31.14 -41.53 -8.93
C ALA A 39 31.89 -41.58 -10.28
N ALA A 40 33.13 -42.07 -10.27
CA ALA A 40 33.87 -42.33 -11.50
C ALA A 40 33.19 -43.44 -12.32
N ALA A 41 33.12 -43.28 -13.64
CA ALA A 41 32.48 -44.25 -14.53
C ALA A 41 33.26 -45.57 -14.65
N ALA A 42 34.58 -45.52 -14.45
CA ALA A 42 35.49 -46.65 -14.40
C ALA A 42 36.69 -46.34 -13.47
N GLU A 43 37.55 -47.33 -13.22
CA GLU A 43 38.70 -47.22 -12.30
C GLU A 43 39.91 -46.49 -12.89
N ASP A 44 39.79 -45.91 -14.08
CA ASP A 44 40.86 -45.18 -14.74
C ASP A 44 40.96 -43.72 -14.26
N GLU A 45 42.15 -43.14 -14.40
CA GLU A 45 42.45 -41.77 -13.97
C GLU A 45 41.63 -40.71 -14.71
N VAL A 46 41.21 -40.96 -15.95
CA VAL A 46 40.39 -40.01 -16.73
C VAL A 46 38.98 -39.98 -16.16
N SER A 47 38.37 -41.13 -15.90
CA SER A 47 37.07 -41.25 -15.23
C SER A 47 37.08 -40.59 -13.85
N ALA A 48 38.13 -40.82 -13.05
CA ALA A 48 38.31 -40.18 -11.75
C ALA A 48 38.45 -38.65 -11.87
N GLY A 49 39.25 -38.18 -12.83
CA GLY A 49 39.45 -36.75 -13.09
C GLY A 49 38.17 -36.04 -13.54
N ILE A 50 37.36 -36.67 -14.40
CA ILE A 50 36.07 -36.13 -14.86
C ILE A 50 35.08 -36.05 -13.68
N ALA A 51 34.99 -37.10 -12.85
CA ALA A 51 34.14 -37.09 -11.67
C ALA A 51 34.53 -35.99 -10.68
N ALA A 52 35.84 -35.79 -10.46
CA ALA A 52 36.36 -34.72 -9.62
C ALA A 52 36.03 -33.32 -10.16
N LEU A 53 36.16 -33.12 -11.48
CA LEU A 53 35.82 -31.86 -12.15
C LEU A 53 34.34 -31.50 -11.96
N PHE A 54 33.42 -32.44 -12.25
CA PHE A 54 31.99 -32.19 -12.07
C PHE A 54 31.63 -31.98 -10.60
N GLY A 55 32.23 -32.74 -9.68
CA GLY A 55 32.02 -32.54 -8.24
C GLY A 55 32.48 -31.16 -7.77
N ALA A 56 33.59 -30.63 -8.32
CA ALA A 56 34.05 -29.28 -8.03
C ALA A 56 33.08 -28.22 -8.57
N PHE A 57 32.65 -28.37 -9.83
CA PHE A 57 31.64 -27.48 -10.43
C PHE A 57 30.32 -27.49 -9.67
N GLY A 58 29.86 -28.66 -9.20
CA GLY A 58 28.68 -28.78 -8.36
C GLY A 58 28.81 -27.99 -7.06
N ARG A 59 29.99 -28.00 -6.40
CA ARG A 59 30.23 -27.22 -5.17
C ARG A 59 30.23 -25.72 -5.44
N GLU A 60 30.84 -25.27 -6.53
CA GLU A 60 30.81 -23.86 -6.94
C GLU A 60 29.37 -23.41 -7.26
N TYR A 61 28.61 -24.25 -7.96
CA TYR A 61 27.20 -23.98 -8.23
C TYR A 61 26.41 -23.80 -6.93
N GLN A 62 26.61 -24.65 -5.92
CA GLN A 62 25.93 -24.54 -4.63
C GLN A 62 26.27 -23.23 -3.90
N ILE A 63 27.54 -22.79 -3.96
CA ILE A 63 27.96 -21.50 -3.39
C ILE A 63 27.24 -20.33 -4.08
N VAL A 64 27.16 -20.33 -5.42
CA VAL A 64 26.48 -19.28 -6.17
C VAL A 64 24.95 -19.35 -5.97
N SER A 65 24.38 -20.55 -5.92
CA SER A 65 22.95 -20.79 -5.67
C SER A 65 22.52 -20.19 -4.33
N SER A 66 23.31 -20.39 -3.27
CA SER A 66 23.03 -19.80 -1.95
C SER A 66 23.04 -18.26 -1.97
N GLN A 67 23.93 -17.64 -2.75
CA GLN A 67 23.98 -16.19 -2.91
C GLN A 67 22.77 -15.68 -3.70
N ALA A 68 22.36 -16.40 -4.74
CA ALA A 68 21.17 -16.06 -5.52
C ALA A 68 19.89 -16.17 -4.68
N GLN A 69 19.77 -17.18 -3.83
CA GLN A 69 18.68 -17.34 -2.86
C GLN A 69 18.60 -16.15 -1.90
N ALA A 70 19.72 -15.79 -1.27
CA ALA A 70 19.77 -14.63 -0.37
C ALA A 70 19.44 -13.30 -1.08
N PHE A 71 19.84 -13.16 -2.35
CA PHE A 71 19.44 -12.01 -3.17
C PHE A 71 17.93 -12.00 -3.44
N HIS A 72 17.37 -13.16 -3.82
CA HIS A 72 15.95 -13.31 -4.11
C HIS A 72 15.07 -12.96 -2.91
N GLU A 73 15.44 -13.41 -1.71
CA GLU A 73 14.73 -13.03 -0.47
C GLU A 73 14.71 -11.51 -0.27
N ARG A 74 15.86 -10.84 -0.43
CA ARG A 74 15.96 -9.38 -0.32
C ARG A 74 15.13 -8.67 -1.38
N PHE A 75 15.11 -9.20 -2.59
CA PHE A 75 14.30 -8.67 -3.69
C PHE A 75 12.81 -8.74 -3.37
N VAL A 76 12.31 -9.89 -2.90
CA VAL A 76 10.90 -10.06 -2.49
C VAL A 76 10.54 -9.13 -1.32
N ASN A 77 11.43 -8.98 -0.33
CA ASN A 77 11.23 -8.05 0.77
C ASN A 77 11.14 -6.60 0.30
N LEU A 78 12.00 -6.19 -0.63
CA LEU A 78 11.97 -4.85 -1.22
C LEU A 78 10.68 -4.63 -2.04
N LEU A 79 10.22 -5.65 -2.75
CA LEU A 79 8.98 -5.61 -3.52
C LEU A 79 7.76 -5.34 -2.61
N ASN A 80 7.67 -6.05 -1.50
CA ASN A 80 6.61 -5.87 -0.49
C ASN A 80 6.69 -4.48 0.18
N ALA A 81 7.89 -4.01 0.49
CA ALA A 81 8.10 -2.68 1.05
C ALA A 81 7.66 -1.58 0.05
N GLY A 82 7.99 -1.77 -1.24
CA GLY A 82 7.54 -0.89 -2.31
C GLY A 82 6.02 -0.83 -2.44
N ALA A 83 5.34 -1.99 -2.43
CA ALA A 83 3.88 -2.07 -2.45
C ALA A 83 3.26 -1.27 -1.29
N SER A 84 3.79 -1.47 -0.08
CA SER A 84 3.32 -0.77 1.12
C SER A 84 3.55 0.75 1.04
N ALA A 85 4.69 1.17 0.49
CA ALA A 85 4.99 2.58 0.26
C ALA A 85 4.00 3.22 -0.71
N TYR A 86 3.67 2.54 -1.82
CA TYR A 86 2.65 3.01 -2.75
C TYR A 86 1.27 3.15 -2.09
N CYS A 87 0.80 2.12 -1.38
CA CYS A 87 -0.47 2.21 -0.63
C CYS A 87 -0.48 3.39 0.35
N SER A 88 0.63 3.61 1.08
CA SER A 88 0.74 4.71 2.03
C SER A 88 0.68 6.08 1.34
N ALA A 89 1.29 6.20 0.16
CA ALA A 89 1.26 7.42 -0.64
C ALA A 89 -0.16 7.69 -1.18
N GLU A 90 -0.87 6.65 -1.65
CA GLU A 90 -2.26 6.78 -2.07
C GLU A 90 -3.17 7.22 -0.92
N ALA A 91 -3.03 6.63 0.27
CA ALA A 91 -3.77 7.04 1.46
C ALA A 91 -3.48 8.50 1.84
N ALA A 92 -2.21 8.91 1.81
CA ALA A 92 -1.81 10.29 2.07
C ALA A 92 -2.43 11.27 1.04
N ASN A 93 -2.43 10.89 -0.25
CA ASN A 93 -3.05 11.68 -1.32
C ASN A 93 -4.57 11.82 -1.11
N VAL A 94 -5.27 10.73 -0.77
CA VAL A 94 -6.71 10.75 -0.45
C VAL A 94 -6.98 11.65 0.76
N SER A 95 -6.17 11.56 1.82
CA SER A 95 -6.31 12.43 3.00
C SER A 95 -6.10 13.90 2.68
N SER A 96 -5.13 14.23 1.82
CA SER A 96 -4.83 15.60 1.40
C SER A 96 -5.94 16.15 0.51
N PHE A 97 -6.47 15.33 -0.40
CA PHE A 97 -7.57 15.70 -1.27
C PHE A 97 -8.87 15.94 -0.48
N THR A 98 -9.19 15.06 0.47
CA THR A 98 -10.38 15.22 1.32
C THR A 98 -10.28 16.45 2.23
N ALA A 99 -9.10 16.73 2.80
CA ALA A 99 -8.85 17.96 3.56
C ALA A 99 -8.97 19.22 2.67
N ALA A 100 -8.44 19.20 1.46
CA ALA A 100 -8.59 20.32 0.51
C ALA A 100 -10.07 20.54 0.12
N ALA A 101 -10.82 19.45 -0.06
CA ALA A 101 -12.26 19.52 -0.35
C ALA A 101 -13.05 20.12 0.82
N SER A 102 -12.72 19.79 2.07
CA SER A 102 -13.42 20.34 3.24
C SER A 102 -13.21 21.85 3.39
N VAL A 103 -11.99 22.35 3.14
CA VAL A 103 -11.68 23.80 3.14
C VAL A 103 -12.58 24.56 2.16
N ASN A 104 -12.94 23.96 1.02
CA ASN A 104 -13.84 24.58 0.06
C ASN A 104 -15.30 24.57 0.54
N THR A 105 -15.74 23.57 1.31
CA THR A 105 -17.13 23.47 1.78
C THR A 105 -17.40 24.24 3.07
N ASP A 106 -16.41 24.38 3.95
CA ASP A 106 -16.57 24.98 5.29
C ASP A 106 -17.08 26.43 5.27
N PRO A 107 -16.60 27.33 4.37
CA PRO A 107 -17.12 28.70 4.30
C PRO A 107 -18.61 28.76 3.95
N TYR A 108 -19.08 27.85 3.08
CA TYR A 108 -20.49 27.79 2.71
C TYR A 108 -21.36 27.29 3.85
N GLN A 109 -20.89 26.28 4.61
CA GLN A 109 -21.60 25.82 5.80
C GLN A 109 -21.68 26.90 6.87
N ASN A 110 -20.59 27.64 7.08
CA ASN A 110 -20.57 28.78 7.99
C ASN A 110 -21.51 29.90 7.55
N LEU A 111 -21.57 30.21 6.25
CA LEU A 111 -22.50 31.21 5.71
C LEU A 111 -23.96 30.79 5.94
N ILE A 112 -24.29 29.52 5.69
CA ILE A 112 -25.64 28.97 5.91
C ILE A 112 -26.01 29.05 7.40
N ALA A 113 -25.11 28.62 8.30
CA ALA A 113 -25.33 28.67 9.74
C ALA A 113 -25.53 30.11 10.25
N ASN A 114 -24.67 31.05 9.81
CA ASN A 114 -24.77 32.46 10.17
C ASN A 114 -26.07 33.09 9.66
N THR A 115 -26.44 32.81 8.42
CA THR A 115 -27.68 33.33 7.82
C THR A 115 -28.90 32.81 8.58
N THR A 116 -28.94 31.51 8.86
CA THR A 116 -30.00 30.88 9.64
C THR A 116 -30.11 31.51 11.03
N GLY A 117 -28.99 31.68 11.73
CA GLY A 117 -28.95 32.31 13.05
C GLY A 117 -29.40 33.78 13.04
N ASN A 118 -29.01 34.55 12.01
CA ASN A 118 -29.45 35.93 11.85
C ASN A 118 -30.95 36.03 11.61
N LEU A 119 -31.52 35.18 10.76
CA LEU A 119 -32.96 35.14 10.49
C LEU A 119 -33.77 34.77 11.74
N GLN A 120 -33.27 33.82 12.54
CA GLN A 120 -33.89 33.48 13.84
C GLN A 120 -33.88 34.67 14.80
N ARG A 121 -32.76 35.41 14.92
CA ARG A 121 -32.68 36.61 15.77
C ARG A 121 -33.64 37.70 15.33
N ILE A 122 -33.76 37.93 14.03
CA ILE A 122 -34.70 38.90 13.45
C ILE A 122 -36.13 38.48 13.77
N SER A 123 -36.49 37.22 13.52
CA SER A 123 -37.81 36.66 13.83
C SER A 123 -38.15 36.82 15.32
N ASN A 124 -37.22 36.49 16.21
CA ASN A 124 -37.40 36.64 17.65
C ASN A 124 -37.56 38.11 18.06
N THR A 125 -36.77 39.02 17.49
CA THR A 125 -36.88 40.46 17.78
C THR A 125 -38.22 41.03 17.31
N TRP A 126 -38.66 40.64 16.11
CA TRP A 126 -39.93 41.05 15.56
C TRP A 126 -41.09 40.56 16.43
N THR A 127 -41.10 39.27 16.77
CA THR A 127 -42.18 38.63 17.53
C THR A 127 -42.25 39.12 18.97
N ASN A 128 -41.10 39.29 19.63
CA ASN A 128 -41.05 39.53 21.07
C ASN A 128 -40.93 41.03 21.45
N LYS A 129 -40.49 41.90 20.55
CA LYS A 129 -40.30 43.33 20.84
C LYS A 129 -41.04 44.23 19.87
N THR A 130 -40.72 44.12 18.58
CA THR A 130 -41.15 45.11 17.60
C THR A 130 -42.66 45.07 17.38
N ALA A 131 -43.24 43.93 17.01
CA ALA A 131 -44.67 43.82 16.72
C ALA A 131 -45.56 44.19 17.92
N PRO A 132 -45.31 43.69 19.15
CA PRO A 132 -46.08 44.12 20.33
C PRO A 132 -45.99 45.63 20.61
N SER A 133 -44.81 46.24 20.41
CA SER A 133 -44.62 47.67 20.65
C SER A 133 -45.38 48.57 19.68
N LEU A 134 -45.58 48.11 18.44
CA LEU A 134 -46.36 48.82 17.42
C LEU A 134 -47.86 48.72 17.72
N LEU A 135 -48.34 47.53 18.08
CA LEU A 135 -49.74 47.32 18.44
C LEU A 135 -50.16 48.14 19.66
N ARG A 136 -49.26 48.32 20.63
CA ARG A 136 -49.54 49.13 21.84
C ARG A 136 -49.54 50.65 21.59
N ARG A 137 -48.99 51.12 20.48
CA ARG A 137 -48.92 52.56 20.12
C ARG A 137 -50.07 53.02 19.22
N SER A 138 -50.96 52.11 18.79
CA SER A 138 -52.18 52.52 18.10
C SER A 138 -53.03 53.36 19.06
N PRO A 139 -53.33 54.65 18.77
CA PRO A 139 -54.13 55.47 19.65
C PRO A 139 -55.53 54.86 19.73
N ALA A 140 -55.93 54.45 20.94
CA ALA A 140 -57.34 54.27 21.24
C ALA A 140 -58.05 55.57 20.82
N THR A 141 -58.95 55.46 19.86
CA THR A 141 -59.85 56.54 19.45
C THR A 141 -60.48 57.12 20.71
N ARG A 142 -60.09 58.36 21.03
CA ARG A 142 -60.58 59.15 22.15
C ARG A 142 -62.11 59.26 22.00
N SER A 143 -62.83 58.77 23.02
CA SER A 143 -64.25 59.00 23.27
C SER A 143 -64.58 60.48 23.36
#